data_AF-A0A967LE13-F1
#
_entry.id   AF-A0A967LE13-F1
#
_cell.length_a   1.000
_cell.length_b   1.000
_cell.length_c   1.000
_cell.angle_alpha   90.00
_cell.angle_beta   90.00
_cell.angle_gamma   90.00
#
_symmetry.space_group_name_H-M   'P 1'
#
loop_
_entity.id
_entity.type
_entity.pdbx_description
1 polymer ?
#
loop_
_entity_poly.entity_id
_entity_poly.type
_entity_poly.pdbx_seq_one_letter_code
_entity_poly.pdbx_strand_id
1 'polypeptide(L)'
;GLKNAREKAVYLYNLCDHARCFEEVGSQAVSYTTGVPAMIGAKMMLEGKWLHPGVWNMEQFDPDPFMDELNNCGLPWSLEERDPFV
;
A
#
# COMPACT_ATOMS: atom_id res chain seq x y z
N GLY A 1 15.81 -8.48 -7.46
CA GLY A 1 15.25 -9.09 -8.68
C GLY A 1 16.06 -8.68 -9.90
N LEU A 2 15.60 -9.01 -11.11
CA LEU A 2 16.23 -8.59 -12.36
C LEU A 2 15.36 -7.55 -13.07
N LYS A 3 15.98 -6.47 -13.57
CA LYS A 3 15.35 -5.53 -14.50
C LYS A 3 16.30 -5.34 -15.68
N ASN A 4 15.83 -5.60 -16.90
CA ASN A 4 16.66 -5.54 -18.11
C ASN A 4 17.96 -6.36 -18.00
N ALA A 5 17.87 -7.58 -17.47
CA ALA A 5 18.98 -8.50 -17.21
C ALA A 5 20.07 -7.99 -16.23
N ARG A 6 19.80 -6.93 -15.47
CA ARG A 6 20.68 -6.44 -14.41
C ARG A 6 20.03 -6.64 -13.05
N GLU A 7 20.85 -6.96 -12.05
CA GLU A 7 20.40 -7.02 -10.67
C GLU A 7 19.87 -5.68 -10.22
N LYS A 8 18.72 -5.72 -9.53
CA LYS A 8 18.06 -4.56 -8.98
C LYS A 8 17.47 -4.91 -7.61
N ALA A 9 17.77 -4.08 -6.61
CA ALA A 9 17.14 -4.13 -5.30
C ALA A 9 16.30 -2.86 -5.09
N VAL A 10 15.11 -3.02 -4.52
CA VAL A 10 14.20 -1.92 -4.17
C VAL A 10 13.66 -2.16 -2.78
N TYR A 11 13.45 -1.07 -2.04
CA TYR A 11 12.81 -1.08 -0.73
C TYR A 11 11.59 -0.16 -0.77
N LEU A 12 10.41 -0.78 -0.68
CA LEU A 12 9.12 -0.10 -0.63
C LEU A 12 8.58 -0.18 0.80
N TYR A 13 8.28 0.97 1.41
CA TYR A 13 7.83 1.01 2.80
C TYR A 13 6.89 2.20 3.06
N ASN A 14 6.21 2.14 4.20
CA ASN A 14 5.44 3.24 4.77
C ASN A 14 5.94 3.48 6.21
N LEU A 15 5.96 4.74 6.62
CA LEU A 15 6.19 5.14 8.01
C LEU A 15 4.91 5.76 8.55
N CYS A 16 4.50 5.31 9.74
CA CYS A 16 3.25 5.71 10.37
C CYS A 16 3.51 6.08 11.83
N ASP A 17 3.01 7.25 12.25
CA ASP A 17 3.24 7.81 13.58
C ASP A 17 2.01 7.59 14.49
N HIS A 18 2.24 7.00 15.66
CA HIS A 18 1.17 6.67 16.61
C HIS A 18 0.39 7.88 17.09
N ALA A 19 1.07 9.01 17.36
CA ALA A 19 0.41 10.19 17.90
C ALA A 19 -0.50 10.84 16.84
N ARG A 20 -0.03 10.91 15.59
CA ARG A 20 -0.82 11.39 14.46
C ARG A 20 -2.07 10.55 14.18
N CYS A 21 -1.95 9.22 14.18
CA CYS A 21 -3.11 8.34 14.02
C CYS A 21 -4.14 8.53 15.15
N PHE A 22 -3.67 8.74 16.38
CA PHE A 22 -4.54 8.95 17.53
C PHE A 22 -5.25 10.29 17.45
N GLU A 23 -4.56 11.34 17.01
CA GLU A 23 -5.15 12.66 16.79
C GLU A 23 -6.22 12.65 15.70
N GLU A 24 -6.00 11.91 14.60
CA GLU A 24 -6.93 11.86 13.47
C GLU A 24 -8.18 11.02 13.75
N VAL A 25 -8.00 9.78 14.24
CA VAL A 25 -9.08 8.79 14.34
C VAL A 25 -9.15 8.08 15.69
N GLY A 26 -8.38 8.50 16.69
CA GLY A 26 -8.44 7.95 18.05
C GLY A 26 -7.87 6.54 18.19
N SER A 27 -7.04 6.08 17.26
CA SER A 27 -6.44 4.74 17.29
C SER A 27 -4.91 4.78 17.16
N GLN A 28 -4.24 3.69 17.52
CA GLN A 28 -2.80 3.55 17.30
C GLN A 28 -2.47 3.22 15.83
N ALA A 29 -1.19 3.33 15.47
CA ALA A 29 -0.72 3.12 14.10
C ALA A 29 -0.94 1.69 13.56
N VAL A 30 -0.96 0.63 14.37
CA VAL A 30 -1.16 -0.76 13.93
C VAL A 30 -2.58 -1.00 13.41
N SER A 31 -3.60 -0.47 14.11
CA SER A 31 -4.99 -0.51 13.65
C SER A 31 -5.17 0.43 12.47
N TYR A 32 -4.52 1.60 12.50
CA TYR A 32 -4.58 2.54 11.39
C TYR A 32 -4.04 1.93 10.09
N THR A 33 -2.84 1.33 10.12
CA THR A 33 -2.19 0.70 8.97
C THR A 33 -2.93 -0.53 8.45
N THR A 34 -3.86 -1.09 9.23
CA THR A 34 -4.72 -2.20 8.81
C THR A 34 -6.08 -1.70 8.29
N GLY A 35 -6.65 -0.73 8.98
CA GLY A 35 -7.98 -0.18 8.69
C GLY A 35 -8.01 0.63 7.40
N VAL A 36 -6.98 1.43 7.12
CA VAL A 36 -6.91 2.21 5.87
C VAL A 36 -6.87 1.28 4.65
N PRO A 37 -5.98 0.27 4.53
CA PRO A 37 -6.02 -0.69 3.42
C PRO A 37 -7.35 -1.44 3.29
N ALA A 38 -8.00 -1.79 4.40
CA ALA A 38 -9.31 -2.44 4.36
C ALA A 38 -10.38 -1.53 3.72
N MET A 39 -10.39 -0.24 4.09
CA MET A 39 -11.28 0.75 3.49
C MET A 39 -10.98 0.95 2.00
N ILE A 40 -9.71 1.09 1.62
CA ILE A 40 -9.30 1.27 0.22
C ILE A 40 -9.71 0.05 -0.61
N GLY A 41 -9.49 -1.17 -0.13
CA GLY A 41 -9.92 -2.38 -0.83
C GLY A 41 -11.43 -2.40 -1.07
N ALA A 42 -12.23 -2.03 -0.07
CA ALA A 42 -13.68 -1.89 -0.22
C ALA A 42 -14.06 -0.80 -1.23
N LYS A 43 -13.37 0.36 -1.21
CA LYS A 43 -13.55 1.45 -2.18
C LYS A 43 -13.27 0.96 -3.62
N MET A 44 -12.17 0.25 -3.85
CA MET A 44 -11.81 -0.30 -5.17
C MET A 44 -12.86 -1.27 -5.71
N MET A 45 -13.48 -2.08 -4.84
CA MET A 45 -14.57 -2.98 -5.23
C MET A 45 -15.85 -2.21 -5.58
N LEU A 46 -16.24 -1.23 -4.76
CA LEU A 46 -17.45 -0.43 -4.98
C LEU A 46 -17.36 0.48 -6.21
N GLU A 47 -16.15 0.96 -6.54
CA GLU A 47 -15.87 1.71 -7.77
C GLU A 47 -15.70 0.79 -9.00
N GLY A 48 -15.77 -0.52 -8.82
CA GLY A 48 -15.66 -1.51 -9.90
C GLY A 48 -14.23 -1.77 -10.41
N LYS A 49 -13.21 -1.13 -9.83
CA LYS A 49 -11.80 -1.28 -10.24
C LYS A 49 -11.25 -2.66 -9.93
N TRP A 50 -11.65 -3.24 -8.80
CA TRP A 50 -11.22 -4.58 -8.35
C TRP A 50 -12.41 -5.56 -8.22
N LEU A 51 -13.52 -5.31 -8.91
CA LEU A 51 -14.71 -6.16 -8.84
C LEU A 51 -14.66 -7.25 -9.92
N HIS A 52 -14.23 -8.45 -9.54
CA HIS A 52 -14.16 -9.61 -10.44
C HIS A 52 -14.80 -10.87 -9.81
N PRO A 53 -15.49 -11.72 -10.58
CA PRO A 53 -15.99 -13.00 -10.08
C PRO A 53 -14.85 -13.91 -9.62
N GLY A 54 -15.01 -14.56 -8.46
CA GLY A 54 -14.02 -15.49 -7.90
C GLY A 54 -13.42 -15.01 -6.59
N VAL A 55 -12.34 -15.68 -6.16
CA VAL A 55 -11.56 -15.31 -4.98
C VAL A 55 -10.21 -14.81 -5.46
N TRP A 56 -9.82 -13.64 -5.00
CA TRP A 56 -8.67 -12.91 -5.51
C TRP A 56 -7.83 -12.38 -4.35
N ASN A 57 -6.51 -12.42 -4.52
CA ASN A 57 -5.54 -11.76 -3.67
C ASN A 57 -5.12 -10.42 -4.27
N MET A 58 -4.55 -9.55 -3.45
CA MET A 58 -4.22 -8.15 -3.79
C MET A 58 -3.28 -8.05 -5.00
N GLU A 59 -2.26 -8.91 -5.06
CA GLU A 59 -1.23 -8.93 -6.11
C GLU A 59 -1.74 -9.35 -7.49
N GLN A 60 -2.99 -9.80 -7.58
CA GLN A 60 -3.63 -10.20 -8.84
C GLN A 60 -4.36 -9.04 -9.54
N PHE A 61 -4.51 -7.90 -8.85
CA PHE A 61 -5.11 -6.70 -9.41
C PHE A 61 -4.05 -5.68 -9.84
N ASP A 62 -4.47 -4.70 -10.64
CA ASP A 62 -3.67 -3.51 -10.92
C ASP A 62 -3.40 -2.74 -9.61
N PRO A 63 -2.13 -2.61 -9.18
CA PRO A 63 -1.79 -1.95 -7.92
C PRO A 63 -1.87 -0.43 -8.01
N ASP A 64 -1.77 0.18 -9.19
CA ASP A 64 -1.64 1.63 -9.38
C ASP A 64 -2.74 2.43 -8.64
N PRO A 65 -4.05 2.16 -8.82
CA PRO A 65 -5.10 2.91 -8.13
C PRO A 65 -5.10 2.72 -6.60
N PHE A 66 -4.64 1.57 -6.10
CA PHE A 66 -4.53 1.32 -4.67
C PHE A 66 -3.36 2.08 -4.06
N MET A 67 -2.22 2.11 -4.75
CA MET A 67 -1.02 2.84 -4.34
C MET A 67 -1.24 4.35 -4.33
N ASP A 68 -2.03 4.88 -5.27
CA ASP A 68 -2.45 6.28 -5.25
C ASP A 68 -3.35 6.60 -4.03
N GLU A 69 -4.31 5.72 -3.73
CA GLU A 69 -5.20 5.93 -2.59
C GLU A 69 -4.48 5.83 -1.24
N LEU A 70 -3.46 4.98 -1.11
CA LEU A 70 -2.60 4.94 0.08
C LEU A 70 -2.00 6.32 0.39
N ASN A 71 -1.49 7.03 -0.64
CA ASN A 71 -0.97 8.39 -0.48
C ASN A 71 -2.06 9.39 -0.07
N ASN A 72 -3.27 9.24 -0.60
CA ASN A 72 -4.39 10.15 -0.32
C ASN A 72 -5.06 9.90 1.05
N CYS A 73 -5.00 8.67 1.57
CA CYS A 73 -5.68 8.26 2.79
C CYS A 73 -4.75 8.09 4.00
N GLY A 74 -3.63 8.83 4.04
CA GLY A 74 -2.80 8.94 5.23
C GLY A 74 -1.71 7.87 5.39
N LEU A 75 -1.51 7.01 4.40
CA LEU A 75 -0.41 6.03 4.37
C LEU A 75 0.54 6.25 3.19
N PRO A 76 1.22 7.41 3.10
CA PRO A 76 2.15 7.66 2.02
C PRO A 76 3.29 6.64 2.03
N TRP A 77 3.64 6.11 0.87
CA TRP A 77 4.71 5.14 0.72
C TRP A 77 5.96 5.78 0.08
N SER A 78 7.11 5.15 0.33
CA SER A 78 8.41 5.56 -0.20
C SER A 78 9.08 4.39 -0.88
N LEU A 79 9.71 4.66 -2.03
CA LEU A 79 10.48 3.69 -2.80
C LEU A 79 11.94 4.13 -2.83
N GLU A 80 12.82 3.28 -2.34
CA GLU A 80 14.27 3.48 -2.40
C GLU A 80 14.90 2.41 -3.27
N GLU A 81 15.75 2.81 -4.23
CA GLU A 81 16.65 1.87 -4.90
C GLU A 81 17.82 1.55 -3.98
N ARG A 82 18.11 0.27 -3.79
CA ARG A 82 19.19 -0.24 -2.94
C ARG A 82 20.27 -0.88 -3.81
N ASP A 83 21.48 -0.97 -3.27
CA ASP A 83 22.54 -1.77 -3.87
C ASP A 83 22.15 -3.25 -3.74
N PRO A 84 22.07 -4.03 -4.84
CA PRO A 84 21.77 -5.45 -4.75
C PRO A 84 22.90 -6.29 -4.10
N PHE A 85 24.09 -5.72 -3.90
CA PHE A 85 25.27 -6.42 -3.37
C PHE A 85 25.68 -5.98 -1.96
N VAL A 86 24.92 -5.10 -1.30
CA VAL A 86 25.21 -4.56 0.04
C VAL A 86 23.98 -4.64 0.94
#